data_AF-A0A6A4RRP6-F1
#
_entry.id   AF-A0A6A4RRP6-F1
#
_cell.length_a   1.000
_cell.length_b   1.000
_cell.length_c   1.000
_cell.angle_alpha   90.00
_cell.angle_beta   90.00
_cell.angle_gamma   90.00
#
_symmetry.space_group_name_H-M   'P 1'
#
loop_
_entity.id
_entity.type
_entity.pdbx_description
1 polymer ?
#
loop_
_entity_poly.entity_id
_entity_poly.type
_entity_poly.pdbx_seq_one_letter_code
_entity_poly.pdbx_strand_id
1 'polypeptide(L)'
;MMAEVTEGLEGVVCHIGDILVWGQDQEEHDARLHAVLQRLEKAGITLNEDKCVLSTSEVVFLGHIITSEGIRPDPRKTVAIREMKEPGNVGELRSFLGMVNQLGKFIPQLAEKDKLLRDLLSKKNLLGLGRGPANSIRITEETPVFSSCPRYV
;
A
#
# COMPACT_ATOMS: atom_id res chain seq x y z
N MET A 1 13.63 15.12 -14.94
CA MET A 1 12.63 14.14 -14.44
C MET A 1 11.70 14.86 -13.45
N MET A 2 10.41 14.49 -13.29
CA MET A 2 9.44 15.22 -12.43
C MET A 2 9.93 15.48 -10.99
N ALA A 3 10.70 14.53 -10.44
CA ALA A 3 11.29 14.64 -9.12
C ALA A 3 12.30 15.80 -9.01
N GLU A 4 13.10 16.05 -10.06
CA GLU A 4 14.09 17.14 -10.09
C GLU A 4 13.41 18.52 -10.11
N VAL A 5 12.23 18.61 -10.74
CA VAL A 5 11.46 19.86 -10.83
C VAL A 5 10.89 20.25 -9.45
N THR A 6 10.49 19.24 -8.67
CA THR A 6 9.89 19.43 -7.34
C THR A 6 10.91 19.34 -6.20
N GLU A 7 12.19 19.09 -6.52
CA GLU A 7 13.27 18.95 -5.54
C GLU A 7 13.52 20.26 -4.76
N GLY A 8 13.73 20.15 -3.45
CA GLY A 8 13.94 21.30 -2.57
C GLY A 8 12.69 22.09 -2.20
N LEU A 9 11.48 21.62 -2.55
CA LEU A 9 10.23 22.13 -2.00
C LEU A 9 9.91 21.39 -0.70
N GLU A 10 9.68 22.14 0.38
CA GLU A 10 9.17 21.56 1.62
C GLU A 10 7.70 21.18 1.47
N GLY A 11 7.29 20.09 2.11
CA GLY A 11 5.90 19.63 2.07
C GLY A 11 5.47 19.06 0.71
N VAL A 12 6.42 18.62 -0.12
CA VAL A 12 6.16 18.04 -1.44
C VAL A 12 6.90 16.71 -1.60
N VAL A 13 6.21 15.70 -2.10
CA VAL A 13 6.78 14.40 -2.45
C VAL A 13 6.36 14.07 -3.87
N CYS A 14 7.33 13.79 -4.73
CA CYS A 14 7.07 13.30 -6.08
C CYS A 14 7.44 11.82 -6.18
N HIS A 15 6.54 11.02 -6.74
CA HIS A 15 6.79 9.63 -7.07
C HIS A 15 6.29 9.35 -8.48
N ILE A 16 7.22 9.03 -9.40
CA ILE A 16 7.02 8.67 -10.82
C ILE A 16 5.58 8.90 -11.33
N GLY A 17 5.29 10.15 -11.72
CA GLY A 17 4.00 10.53 -12.33
C GLY A 17 2.98 11.13 -11.36
N ASP A 18 3.15 10.94 -10.05
CA ASP A 18 2.30 11.49 -9.00
C ASP A 18 3.05 12.50 -8.12
N ILE A 19 2.36 13.55 -7.69
CA ILE A 19 2.89 14.58 -6.79
C ILE A 19 1.92 14.73 -5.63
N LEU A 20 2.45 14.63 -4.42
CA LEU A 20 1.74 14.88 -3.18
C LEU A 20 2.23 16.20 -2.59
N VAL A 21 1.30 17.08 -2.23
CA VAL A 21 1.56 18.34 -1.55
C VAL A 21 0.78 18.34 -0.24
N TRP A 22 1.40 18.78 0.86
CA TRP A 22 0.73 18.90 2.16
C TRP A 22 1.18 20.16 2.92
N GLY A 23 0.31 20.64 3.79
CA GLY A 23 0.51 21.79 4.69
C GLY A 23 -0.11 21.52 6.06
N GLN A 24 0.33 22.25 7.08
CA GLN A 24 -0.31 22.25 8.40
C GLN A 24 -1.64 23.02 8.34
N ASP A 25 -1.63 24.14 7.61
CA ASP A 25 -2.79 25.01 7.39
C ASP A 25 -3.08 25.17 5.89
N GLN A 26 -4.28 25.64 5.57
CA GLN A 26 -4.72 25.88 4.19
C GLN A 26 -3.81 26.89 3.46
N GLU A 27 -3.41 27.97 4.13
CA GLU A 27 -2.52 28.99 3.54
C GLU A 27 -1.14 28.41 3.18
N GLU A 28 -0.57 27.59 4.07
CA GLU A 28 0.72 26.93 3.82
C GLU A 28 0.60 25.91 2.68
N HIS A 29 -0.48 25.13 2.67
CA HIS A 29 -0.78 24.20 1.58
C HIS A 29 -0.89 24.91 0.23
N ASP A 30 -1.65 26.00 0.16
CA ASP A 30 -1.89 26.74 -1.07
C ASP A 30 -0.62 27.44 -1.58
N ALA A 31 0.21 27.97 -0.66
CA ALA A 31 1.51 28.52 -1.01
C ALA A 31 2.44 27.45 -1.62
N ARG A 32 2.48 26.25 -1.03
CA ARG A 32 3.27 25.12 -1.55
C ARG A 32 2.73 24.62 -2.89
N LEU A 33 1.41 24.47 -3.01
CA LEU A 33 0.76 24.06 -4.25
C LEU A 33 1.07 25.05 -5.38
N HIS A 34 0.98 26.36 -5.10
CA HIS A 34 1.31 27.39 -6.08
C HIS A 34 2.78 27.30 -6.53
N ALA A 35 3.71 27.09 -5.60
CA ALA A 35 5.12 26.91 -5.93
C ALA A 35 5.37 25.68 -6.82
N VAL A 36 4.69 24.57 -6.55
CA VAL A 36 4.75 23.36 -7.39
C VAL A 36 4.23 23.64 -8.80
N LEU A 37 3.02 24.22 -8.91
CA LEU A 37 2.40 24.52 -10.21
C LEU A 37 3.27 25.45 -11.06
N GLN A 38 3.85 26.49 -10.46
CA GLN A 38 4.78 27.39 -11.17
C GLN A 38 6.02 26.66 -11.70
N ARG A 39 6.56 25.70 -10.95
CA ARG A 39 7.71 24.92 -11.42
C ARG A 39 7.35 23.94 -12.53
N LEU A 40 6.18 23.31 -12.44
CA LEU A 40 5.66 22.43 -13.49
C LEU A 40 5.42 23.20 -14.78
N GLU A 41 4.82 24.39 -14.68
CA GLU A 41 4.62 25.29 -15.82
C GLU A 41 5.94 25.69 -16.48
N LYS A 42 6.94 26.11 -15.69
CA LYS A 42 8.28 26.46 -16.21
C LYS A 42 8.99 25.28 -16.87
N ALA A 43 8.72 24.06 -16.42
CA ALA A 43 9.27 22.84 -16.99
C ALA A 43 8.45 22.30 -18.19
N GLY A 44 7.35 22.97 -18.57
CA GLY A 44 6.49 22.56 -19.68
C GLY A 44 5.68 21.29 -19.39
N ILE A 45 5.34 21.04 -18.13
CA ILE A 45 4.65 19.84 -17.68
C ILE A 45 3.16 20.13 -17.53
N THR A 46 2.33 19.34 -18.22
CA THR A 46 0.87 19.41 -18.11
C THR A 46 0.37 18.37 -17.11
N LEU A 47 -0.48 18.81 -16.16
CA LEU A 47 -1.20 17.94 -15.25
C LEU A 47 -2.51 17.48 -15.88
N ASN A 48 -2.98 16.29 -15.49
CA ASN A 48 -4.30 15.81 -15.88
C ASN A 48 -5.32 16.27 -14.84
N GLU A 49 -6.15 17.24 -15.21
CA GLU A 49 -7.20 17.83 -14.37
C GLU A 49 -8.15 16.78 -13.76
N ASP A 50 -8.55 15.74 -14.52
CA ASP A 50 -9.45 14.68 -14.05
C ASP A 50 -8.85 13.83 -12.93
N LYS A 51 -7.51 13.81 -12.83
CA LYS A 51 -6.77 13.05 -11.82
C LYS A 51 -6.26 13.92 -10.68
N CYS A 52 -6.36 15.25 -10.81
CA CYS A 52 -5.92 16.18 -9.79
C CYS A 52 -6.98 16.29 -8.69
N VAL A 53 -6.65 15.78 -7.50
CA VAL A 53 -7.43 16.00 -6.29
C VAL A 53 -6.76 17.12 -5.49
N LEU A 54 -7.45 18.24 -5.34
CA LEU A 54 -6.91 19.45 -4.69
C LEU A 54 -7.69 19.75 -3.41
N SER A 55 -6.98 20.29 -2.40
CA SER A 55 -7.56 20.83 -1.16
C SER A 55 -8.52 19.89 -0.43
N THR A 56 -8.14 18.61 -0.32
CA THR A 56 -8.90 17.57 0.38
C THR A 56 -8.22 17.22 1.71
N SER A 57 -9.02 16.84 2.71
CA SER A 57 -8.52 16.30 3.99
C SER A 57 -8.00 14.88 3.88
N GLU A 58 -8.37 14.17 2.80
CA GLU A 58 -7.95 12.81 2.51
C GLU A 58 -7.59 12.62 1.04
N VAL A 59 -6.45 12.00 0.75
CA VAL A 59 -6.00 11.73 -0.62
C VAL A 59 -5.44 10.32 -0.75
N VAL A 60 -5.73 9.67 -1.88
CA VAL A 60 -5.13 8.38 -2.22
C VAL A 60 -3.81 8.63 -2.94
N PHE A 61 -2.70 8.21 -2.33
CA PHE A 61 -1.36 8.31 -2.90
C PHE A 61 -0.67 6.94 -2.88
N LEU A 62 -0.26 6.43 -4.05
CA LEU A 62 0.39 5.11 -4.21
C LEU A 62 -0.40 3.94 -3.59
N GLY A 63 -1.73 4.05 -3.55
CA GLY A 63 -2.63 3.08 -2.92
C GLY A 63 -2.52 3.03 -1.41
N HIS A 64 -2.19 4.16 -0.79
CA HIS A 64 -2.38 4.49 0.61
C HIS A 64 -3.32 5.70 0.70
N ILE A 65 -4.18 5.74 1.71
CA ILE A 65 -4.97 6.93 2.05
C ILE A 65 -4.16 7.75 3.03
N ILE A 66 -3.89 9.00 2.69
CA ILE A 66 -3.21 9.97 3.54
C ILE A 66 -4.26 10.91 4.09
N THR A 67 -4.35 11.01 5.41
CA THR A 67 -5.24 11.92 6.12
C THR A 67 -4.44 12.76 7.12
N SER A 68 -5.08 13.76 7.73
CA SER A 68 -4.49 14.56 8.81
C SER A 68 -4.07 13.72 10.03
N GLU A 69 -4.71 12.57 10.25
CA GLU A 69 -4.39 11.65 11.36
C GLU A 69 -3.26 10.67 11.03
N GLY A 70 -2.85 10.59 9.77
CA GLY A 70 -1.74 9.74 9.33
C GLY A 70 -2.04 8.97 8.06
N ILE A 71 -1.30 7.87 7.86
CA ILE A 71 -1.35 7.05 6.66
C ILE A 71 -2.16 5.78 6.96
N ARG A 72 -3.14 5.47 6.11
CA ARG A 72 -3.97 4.27 6.18
C ARG A 72 -3.85 3.47 4.89
N PRO A 73 -4.00 2.13 4.92
CA PRO A 73 -4.07 1.35 3.70
C PRO A 73 -5.39 1.62 2.97
N ASP A 74 -5.36 1.57 1.64
CA ASP A 74 -6.59 1.63 0.84
C ASP A 74 -7.51 0.45 1.20
N PRO A 75 -8.78 0.70 1.60
CA PRO A 75 -9.72 -0.35 1.96
C PRO A 75 -9.91 -1.36 0.82
N ARG A 76 -9.79 -0.94 -0.45
CA ARG A 76 -9.87 -1.85 -1.61
C ARG A 76 -8.81 -2.95 -1.56
N LYS A 77 -7.58 -2.63 -1.15
CA LYS A 77 -6.51 -3.63 -0.96
C LYS A 77 -6.81 -4.55 0.21
N THR A 78 -7.39 -4.03 1.30
CA THR A 78 -7.76 -4.86 2.45
C THR A 78 -8.92 -5.81 2.15
N VAL A 79 -9.93 -5.37 1.38
CA VAL A 79 -11.06 -6.20 0.94
C VAL A 79 -10.56 -7.29 0.00
N ALA A 80 -9.69 -6.98 -0.97
CA ALA A 80 -9.13 -7.99 -1.86
C ALA A 80 -8.36 -9.11 -1.12
N ILE A 81 -7.67 -8.79 -0.03
CA ILE A 81 -7.00 -9.80 0.82
C ILE A 81 -8.02 -10.59 1.65
N ARG A 82 -9.10 -9.96 2.10
CA ARG A 82 -10.20 -10.62 2.83
C ARG A 82 -10.99 -11.59 1.96
N GLU A 83 -11.25 -11.24 0.72
CA GLU A 83 -12.01 -12.04 -0.24
C GLU A 83 -11.16 -13.07 -0.98
N MET A 84 -9.83 -13.04 -0.78
CA MET A 84 -8.94 -13.99 -1.41
C MET A 84 -9.23 -15.41 -0.90
N LYS A 85 -9.40 -16.35 -1.82
CA LYS A 85 -9.58 -17.76 -1.48
C LYS A 85 -8.35 -18.32 -0.79
N GLU A 86 -8.57 -19.29 0.11
CA GLU A 86 -7.49 -20.01 0.76
C GLU A 86 -6.51 -20.59 -0.28
N PRO A 87 -5.21 -20.29 -0.19
CA PRO A 87 -4.23 -20.73 -1.19
C PRO A 87 -4.07 -22.24 -1.14
N GLY A 88 -4.36 -22.91 -2.25
CA GLY A 88 -4.23 -24.36 -2.39
C GLY A 88 -2.85 -24.81 -2.85
N ASN A 89 -1.99 -23.88 -3.28
CA ASN A 89 -0.65 -24.19 -3.78
C ASN A 89 0.41 -23.17 -3.35
N VAL A 90 1.69 -23.52 -3.55
CA VAL A 90 2.85 -22.70 -3.18
C VAL A 90 2.88 -21.36 -3.93
N GLY A 91 2.40 -21.33 -5.18
CA GLY A 91 2.33 -20.11 -5.99
C GLY A 91 1.32 -19.12 -5.42
N GLU A 92 0.13 -19.59 -5.11
CA GLU A 92 -0.95 -18.84 -4.46
C GLU A 92 -0.55 -18.36 -3.06
N LEU A 93 0.12 -19.22 -2.28
CA LEU A 93 0.64 -18.83 -0.97
C LEU A 93 1.68 -17.71 -1.07
N ARG A 94 2.56 -17.76 -2.08
CA ARG A 94 3.54 -16.70 -2.35
C ARG A 94 2.87 -15.40 -2.79
N SER A 95 1.85 -15.49 -3.64
CA SER A 95 1.06 -14.33 -4.07
C SER A 95 0.32 -13.69 -2.88
N PHE A 96 -0.31 -14.49 -2.04
CA PHE A 96 -0.97 -14.04 -0.82
C PHE A 96 0.00 -13.34 0.13
N LEU A 97 1.15 -13.97 0.43
CA LEU A 97 2.18 -13.36 1.28
C LEU A 97 2.75 -12.08 0.67
N GLY A 98 2.88 -12.01 -0.66
CA GLY A 98 3.26 -10.78 -1.36
C GLY A 98 2.27 -9.64 -1.11
N MET A 99 0.96 -9.91 -1.20
CA MET A 99 -0.09 -8.92 -0.91
C MET A 99 -0.13 -8.51 0.55
N VAL A 100 -0.03 -9.46 1.48
CA VAL A 100 0.01 -9.19 2.92
C VAL A 100 1.24 -8.35 3.29
N ASN A 101 2.40 -8.64 2.68
CA ASN A 101 3.63 -7.90 2.95
C ASN A 101 3.56 -6.43 2.47
N GLN A 102 2.75 -6.12 1.44
CA GLN A 102 2.47 -4.74 1.05
C GLN A 102 1.72 -3.96 2.15
N LEU A 103 0.92 -4.65 2.96
CA LEU A 103 0.23 -4.09 4.13
C LEU A 103 1.04 -4.23 5.43
N GLY A 104 2.21 -4.86 5.41
CA GLY A 104 2.98 -5.16 6.61
C GLY A 104 3.37 -3.94 7.44
N LYS A 105 3.45 -2.76 6.82
CA LYS A 105 3.70 -1.48 7.51
C LYS A 105 2.57 -1.11 8.49
N PHE A 106 1.36 -1.63 8.28
CA PHE A 106 0.17 -1.38 9.09
C PHE A 106 -0.17 -2.56 10.02
N ILE A 107 0.48 -3.71 9.85
CA ILE A 107 0.21 -4.92 10.64
C ILE A 107 1.33 -5.09 11.67
N PRO A 108 1.08 -4.83 12.96
CA PRO A 108 2.10 -5.04 13.98
C PRO A 108 2.48 -6.51 14.06
N GLN A 109 3.78 -6.78 14.17
CA GLN A 109 4.36 -8.12 14.27
C GLN A 109 4.01 -9.05 13.09
N LEU A 110 3.85 -8.50 11.88
CA LEU A 110 3.55 -9.33 10.70
C LEU A 110 4.54 -10.50 10.56
N ALA A 111 5.84 -10.26 10.78
CA ALA A 111 6.89 -11.27 10.67
C ALA A 111 6.72 -12.47 11.63
N GLU A 112 6.09 -12.27 12.78
CA GLU A 112 5.79 -13.36 13.72
C GLU A 112 4.51 -14.10 13.30
N LYS A 113 3.52 -13.35 12.80
CA LYS A 113 2.21 -13.86 12.40
C LYS A 113 2.25 -14.64 11.09
N ASP A 114 3.11 -14.23 10.15
CA ASP A 114 3.30 -14.88 8.87
C ASP A 114 4.42 -15.93 8.90
N LYS A 115 5.12 -16.09 10.04
CA LYS A 115 6.22 -17.05 10.21
C LYS A 115 5.83 -18.48 9.82
N LEU A 116 4.67 -18.94 10.29
CA LEU A 116 4.12 -20.26 9.96
C LEU A 116 3.93 -20.42 8.44
N LEU A 117 3.43 -19.38 7.77
CA LEU A 117 3.20 -19.38 6.32
C LEU A 117 4.52 -19.29 5.53
N ARG A 118 5.51 -18.54 6.04
CA ARG A 118 6.86 -18.46 5.45
C ARG A 118 7.62 -19.78 5.59
N ASP A 119 7.45 -20.49 6.71
CA ASP A 119 8.04 -21.81 6.93
C ASP A 119 7.47 -22.87 5.97
N LEU A 120 6.21 -22.74 5.56
CA LEU A 120 5.59 -23.56 4.51
C LEU A 120 6.20 -23.31 3.11
N LEU A 121 6.74 -22.10 2.85
CA LEU A 121 7.44 -21.78 1.60
C LEU A 121 8.91 -22.27 1.57
N SER A 122 9.46 -22.72 2.71
CA SER A 122 10.85 -23.16 2.82
C SER A 122 11.09 -24.50 2.11
N LYS A 123 12.26 -24.65 1.46
CA LYS A 123 12.68 -25.82 0.68
C LYS A 123 12.60 -27.16 1.42
N LYS A 124 12.61 -27.17 2.75
CA LYS A 124 12.44 -28.37 3.58
C LYS A 124 11.02 -28.96 3.52
N ASN A 125 9.98 -28.14 3.29
CA ASN A 125 8.57 -28.56 3.23
C ASN A 125 8.02 -28.69 1.80
N LEU A 126 8.73 -28.16 0.81
CA LEU A 126 8.43 -28.32 -0.63
C LEU A 126 8.38 -29.78 -1.08
N LEU A 127 9.09 -30.68 -0.38
CA LEU A 127 9.07 -32.13 -0.64
C LEU A 127 7.76 -32.82 -0.23
N GLY A 128 6.93 -32.20 0.62
CA GLY A 128 5.63 -32.74 1.05
C GLY A 128 4.42 -32.18 0.29
N LEU A 129 4.60 -31.13 -0.51
CA LEU A 129 3.52 -30.47 -1.27
C LEU A 129 3.39 -30.98 -2.72
N GLY A 130 4.28 -31.89 -3.14
CA GLY A 130 4.36 -32.41 -4.51
C GLY A 130 3.84 -33.84 -4.73
N ARG A 131 3.31 -34.53 -3.71
CA ARG A 131 2.81 -35.91 -3.86
C ARG A 131 1.53 -36.14 -3.07
N GLY A 132 0.39 -35.97 -3.74
CA GLY A 132 -0.93 -36.42 -3.28
C GLY A 132 -2.03 -35.37 -3.49
N PRO A 133 -3.26 -35.79 -3.85
CA PRO A 133 -4.40 -34.88 -3.82
C PRO A 133 -4.71 -34.55 -2.34
N ALA A 134 -4.93 -33.27 -2.04
CA ALA A 134 -5.34 -32.76 -0.72
C ALA A 134 -4.26 -32.68 0.37
N ASN A 135 -3.40 -31.65 0.29
CA ASN A 135 -2.95 -30.93 1.49
C ASN A 135 -3.49 -29.50 1.38
N SER A 136 -4.76 -29.32 1.75
CA SER A 136 -5.39 -28.01 1.86
C SER A 136 -4.70 -27.19 2.95
N ILE A 137 -4.02 -26.11 2.59
CA ILE A 137 -3.56 -25.10 3.55
C ILE A 137 -4.82 -24.34 3.99
N ARG A 138 -5.45 -24.79 5.07
CA ARG A 138 -6.61 -24.11 5.63
C ARG A 138 -6.13 -22.86 6.36
N ILE A 139 -6.26 -21.71 5.72
CA ILE A 139 -6.03 -20.41 6.37
C ILE A 139 -7.39 -19.99 6.94
N THR A 140 -7.67 -20.41 8.18
CA THR A 140 -8.93 -20.05 8.86
C THR A 140 -8.92 -18.57 9.29
N GLU A 141 -10.09 -17.97 9.53
CA GLU A 141 -10.23 -16.60 10.07
C GLU A 141 -9.52 -16.39 11.43
N GLU A 142 -9.10 -17.47 12.09
CA GLU A 142 -8.30 -17.46 13.32
C GLU A 142 -6.80 -17.26 13.07
N THR A 143 -6.36 -17.24 11.80
CA THR A 143 -4.96 -16.96 11.46
C THR A 143 -4.61 -15.54 11.92
N PRO A 144 -3.55 -15.34 12.70
CA PRO A 144 -3.29 -14.07 13.37
C PRO A 144 -3.05 -12.90 12.40
N VAL A 145 -2.75 -13.18 11.13
CA VAL A 145 -2.67 -12.20 10.05
C VAL A 145 -4.03 -11.55 9.75
N PHE A 146 -5.12 -12.32 9.84
CA PHE A 146 -6.49 -11.83 9.62
C PHE A 146 -7.11 -11.17 10.86
N SER A 147 -6.85 -11.71 12.07
CA SER A 147 -7.38 -11.14 13.33
C SER A 147 -6.77 -9.79 13.69
N SER A 148 -5.62 -9.46 13.10
CA SER A 148 -4.88 -8.21 13.31
C SER A 148 -5.06 -7.21 12.19
N CYS A 149 -5.70 -7.58 11.08
CA CYS A 149 -6.15 -6.61 10.10
C CYS A 149 -7.27 -5.81 10.77
N PRO A 150 -7.03 -4.54 11.16
CA PRO A 150 -8.04 -3.76 11.85
C PRO A 150 -9.35 -3.84 11.06
N ARG A 151 -10.43 -4.23 11.73
CA ARG A 151 -11.78 -3.99 11.24
C ARG A 151 -11.97 -2.47 11.23
N TYR A 152 -11.39 -1.80 10.24
CA TYR A 152 -11.81 -0.46 9.86
C TYR A 152 -13.12 -0.66 9.10
N VAL A 153 -14.20 -0.42 9.82
CA VAL A 153 -15.56 -0.24 9.29
C VAL A 153 -15.55 1.01 8.41
#